data_AF-A0A496SWZ3-F1
#
_entry.id   AF-A0A496SWZ3-F1
#
_cell.length_a   1.000
_cell.length_b   1.000
_cell.length_c   1.000
_cell.angle_alpha   90.00
_cell.angle_beta   90.00
_cell.angle_gamma   90.00
#
_symmetry.space_group_name_H-M   'P 1'
#
loop_
_entity.id
_entity.type
_entity.pdbx_description
1 polymer ?
#
loop_
_entity_poly.entity_id
_entity_poly.type
_entity_poly.pdbx_seq_one_letter_code
_entity_poly.pdbx_strand_id
1 'polypeptide(L)'
;EHTLSLLLALSRNIPQAMESLRRGKWDRKRYTGVEVYGKTLGIIGLGKVGREVALRAKGLGMKLLGYDPFISEKAVAKIGVKLVNLDEIYSQSDYITIHTPLTKETRHLISDAELDRCKKGVRIINCARGGIVDEAALLRALEKGKVAGAALDVFEKEPPEDNPLINQEKVICTPHLGASTREAQANVALQIAEQIADALIRDNIRNALNLPSVEPSVYQTLQPYLLLSEKIGSLHAQLSEGHLQKISVEYCGDVLSYPISPLTSSILKGIFQDIGEGTVNLVNAPVIAEERGVRIEEIRSSEHKDFSNLITVRCVTDMGRHLISGTVFGKSNLRIVGMDGYDFDAWLQGNMLICANLDVPGIIGRIGTILGNAGINIARMSWAREEDGQKAMTMLNVDSPIPDEILEKIISEKHVLWAKRAVL
;
A
#
# COMPACT_ATOMS: atom_id res chain seq x y z
N GLU A 1 6.55 -12.30 23.75
CA GLU A 1 7.35 -12.91 24.83
C GLU A 1 8.81 -12.50 24.75
N HIS A 2 9.46 -12.71 23.60
CA HIS A 2 10.88 -12.40 23.39
C HIS A 2 11.31 -11.00 23.87
N THR A 3 10.53 -9.95 23.56
CA THR A 3 10.78 -8.59 24.06
C THR A 3 10.89 -8.51 25.59
N LEU A 4 10.02 -9.19 26.34
CA LEU A 4 10.10 -9.19 27.80
C LEU A 4 11.23 -10.06 28.32
N SER A 5 11.52 -11.18 27.65
CA SER A 5 12.71 -11.99 27.96
C SER A 5 13.98 -11.15 27.85
N LEU A 6 14.12 -10.40 26.76
CA LEU A 6 15.26 -9.50 26.53
C LEU A 6 15.28 -8.32 27.49
N LEU A 7 14.13 -7.72 27.81
CA LEU A 7 14.03 -6.66 28.82
C LEU A 7 14.52 -7.15 30.20
N LEU A 8 14.07 -8.32 30.64
CA LEU A 8 14.47 -8.91 31.92
C LEU A 8 15.94 -9.36 31.91
N ALA A 9 16.40 -9.97 30.81
CA ALA A 9 17.80 -10.37 30.64
C ALA A 9 18.73 -9.15 30.72
N LEU A 10 18.35 -8.04 30.07
CA LEU A 10 19.07 -6.77 30.10
C LEU A 10 19.05 -6.13 31.49
N SER A 11 17.92 -6.21 32.19
CA SER A 11 17.79 -5.68 33.55
C SER A 11 18.69 -6.39 34.56
N ARG A 12 19.04 -7.66 34.29
CA ARG A 12 19.77 -8.54 35.22
C ARG A 12 21.15 -8.98 34.73
N ASN A 13 21.62 -8.47 33.59
CA ASN A 13 22.90 -8.81 32.96
C ASN A 13 23.06 -10.33 32.74
N ILE A 14 21.98 -11.03 32.37
CA ILE A 14 21.96 -12.50 32.36
C ILE A 14 23.03 -13.11 31.44
N PRO A 15 23.15 -12.70 30.15
CA PRO A 15 24.17 -13.27 29.27
C PRO A 15 25.60 -13.01 29.75
N GLN A 16 25.87 -11.80 30.22
CA GLN A 16 27.19 -11.37 30.70
C GLN A 16 27.60 -12.14 31.96
N ALA A 17 26.70 -12.27 32.94
CA ALA A 17 26.94 -13.01 34.16
C ALA A 17 27.11 -14.52 33.90
N MET A 18 26.32 -15.08 32.98
CA MET A 18 26.46 -16.48 32.54
C MET A 18 27.84 -16.73 31.91
N GLU A 19 28.26 -15.86 30.99
CA GLU A 19 29.56 -15.96 30.32
C GLU A 19 30.73 -15.83 31.31
N SER A 20 30.59 -14.94 32.29
CA SER A 20 31.57 -14.81 33.39
C SER A 20 31.79 -16.11 34.15
N LEU A 21 30.70 -16.81 34.50
CA LEU A 21 30.78 -18.11 35.19
C LEU A 21 31.35 -19.20 34.29
N ARG A 22 31.01 -19.22 33.00
CA ARG A 22 31.62 -20.15 32.02
C ARG A 22 33.13 -19.97 31.91
N ARG A 23 33.62 -18.74 32.09
CA ARG A 23 35.05 -18.41 32.16
C ARG A 23 35.68 -18.65 33.55
N GLY A 24 34.95 -19.28 34.48
CA GLY A 24 35.45 -19.61 35.82
C GLY A 24 35.52 -18.44 36.80
N LYS A 25 34.87 -17.30 36.52
CA LYS A 25 34.90 -16.11 37.38
C LYS A 25 33.65 -16.01 38.27
N TRP A 26 33.83 -15.59 39.51
CA TRP A 26 32.75 -15.33 40.48
C TRP A 26 32.55 -13.83 40.75
N ASP A 27 32.11 -13.09 39.72
CA ASP A 27 32.06 -11.62 39.74
C ASP A 27 30.73 -11.04 40.30
N ARG A 28 30.26 -11.55 41.44
CA ARG A 28 28.94 -11.16 42.03
C ARG A 28 28.77 -9.64 42.20
N LYS A 29 29.83 -8.93 42.57
CA LYS A 29 29.79 -7.47 42.80
C LYS A 29 29.68 -6.66 41.51
N ARG A 30 30.12 -7.21 40.38
CA ARG A 30 30.14 -6.52 39.08
C ARG A 30 28.74 -6.41 38.48
N TYR A 31 27.93 -7.45 38.60
CA TYR A 31 26.63 -7.56 37.91
C TYR A 31 25.46 -7.12 38.81
N THR A 32 25.46 -5.86 39.22
CA THR A 32 24.30 -5.27 39.91
C THR A 32 23.21 -4.96 38.87
N GLY A 33 22.06 -5.63 38.99
CA GLY A 33 20.91 -5.43 38.12
C GLY A 33 20.03 -4.25 38.54
N VAL A 34 18.95 -4.05 37.79
CA VAL A 34 17.91 -3.06 38.07
C VAL A 34 16.56 -3.76 38.19
N GLU A 35 15.80 -3.38 39.22
CA GLU A 35 14.42 -3.84 39.38
C GLU A 35 13.50 -3.12 38.39
N VAL A 36 12.61 -3.88 37.74
CA VAL A 36 11.64 -3.35 36.77
C VAL A 36 10.35 -2.86 37.43
N TYR A 37 10.04 -3.35 38.63
CA TYR A 37 8.85 -2.95 39.37
C TYR A 37 8.85 -1.43 39.61
N GLY A 38 7.71 -0.78 39.35
CA GLY A 38 7.54 0.66 39.49
C GLY A 38 8.27 1.52 38.45
N LYS A 39 9.10 0.92 37.57
CA LYS A 39 9.76 1.62 36.45
C LYS A 39 8.78 1.89 35.33
N THR A 40 9.10 2.88 34.50
CA THR A 40 8.29 3.30 33.36
C THR A 40 8.77 2.61 32.09
N LEU A 41 7.88 1.87 31.43
CA LEU A 41 8.07 1.31 30.10
C LEU A 41 7.33 2.17 29.07
N GLY A 42 8.09 2.77 28.17
CA GLY A 42 7.59 3.43 26.97
C GLY A 42 7.46 2.44 25.82
N ILE A 43 6.29 2.37 25.21
CA ILE A 43 5.97 1.44 24.14
C ILE A 43 5.66 2.26 22.88
N ILE A 44 6.56 2.20 21.89
CA ILE A 44 6.37 2.86 20.60
C ILE A 44 5.76 1.86 19.63
N GLY A 45 4.50 2.06 19.26
CA GLY A 45 3.69 1.12 18.49
C GLY A 45 2.81 0.22 19.38
N LEU A 46 1.50 0.36 19.26
CA LEU A 46 0.48 -0.34 20.04
C LEU A 46 -0.39 -1.24 19.14
N GLY A 47 0.25 -1.84 18.13
CA GLY A 47 -0.31 -2.90 17.31
C GLY A 47 -0.58 -4.19 18.11
N LYS A 48 -0.69 -5.33 17.43
CA LYS A 48 -0.93 -6.63 18.10
C LYS A 48 0.17 -6.95 19.13
N VAL A 49 1.44 -6.88 18.73
CA VAL A 49 2.58 -7.23 19.60
C VAL A 49 2.77 -6.24 20.75
N GLY A 50 2.74 -4.93 20.48
CA GLY A 50 2.93 -3.90 21.51
C GLY A 50 1.91 -3.98 22.65
N ARG A 51 0.65 -4.31 22.33
CA ARG A 51 -0.40 -4.54 23.34
C ARG A 51 -0.16 -5.77 24.20
N GLU A 52 0.31 -6.87 23.61
CA GLU A 52 0.66 -8.09 24.36
C GLU A 52 1.88 -7.87 25.28
N VAL A 53 2.84 -7.04 24.85
CA VAL A 53 3.96 -6.60 25.68
C VAL A 53 3.46 -5.74 26.84
N ALA A 54 2.60 -4.75 26.57
CA ALA A 54 2.00 -3.89 27.59
C ALA A 54 1.27 -4.72 28.66
N LEU A 55 0.43 -5.67 28.24
CA LEU A 55 -0.34 -6.53 29.15
C LEU A 55 0.55 -7.31 30.12
N ARG A 56 1.63 -7.92 29.60
CA ARG A 56 2.57 -8.69 30.43
C ARG A 56 3.46 -7.77 31.30
N ALA A 57 3.87 -6.61 30.78
CA ALA A 57 4.64 -5.62 31.55
C ALA A 57 3.84 -5.03 32.72
N LYS A 58 2.52 -4.88 32.57
CA LYS A 58 1.61 -4.53 33.68
C LYS A 58 1.69 -5.57 34.80
N GLY A 59 1.73 -6.86 34.44
CA GLY A 59 1.87 -7.96 35.41
C GLY A 59 3.19 -7.93 36.18
N LEU A 60 4.24 -7.30 35.62
CA LEU A 60 5.51 -7.04 36.30
C LEU A 60 5.50 -5.76 37.16
N GLY A 61 4.37 -5.06 37.25
CA GLY A 61 4.22 -3.84 38.03
C GLY A 61 4.89 -2.61 37.43
N MET A 62 5.15 -2.60 36.11
CA MET A 62 5.67 -1.42 35.41
C MET A 62 4.57 -0.38 35.16
N LYS A 63 4.95 0.88 35.12
CA LYS A 63 4.11 1.99 34.63
C LYS A 63 4.21 2.05 33.11
N LEU A 64 3.08 2.12 32.41
CA LEU A 64 3.05 1.98 30.96
C LEU A 64 2.70 3.31 30.29
N LEU A 65 3.62 3.79 29.46
CA LEU A 65 3.38 4.88 28.51
C LEU A 65 3.39 4.30 27.10
N GLY A 66 2.52 4.79 26.22
CA GLY A 66 2.44 4.29 24.86
C GLY A 66 2.22 5.39 23.83
N TYR A 67 2.82 5.22 22.66
CA TYR A 67 2.62 6.10 21.50
C TYR A 67 2.22 5.25 20.29
N ASP A 68 1.08 5.57 19.69
CA ASP A 68 0.65 5.05 18.39
C ASP A 68 -0.38 6.03 17.79
N PRO A 69 -0.10 6.65 16.63
CA PRO A 69 -0.97 7.68 16.07
C PRO A 69 -2.32 7.12 15.56
N PHE A 70 -2.45 5.79 15.45
CA PHE A 70 -3.63 5.14 14.87
C PHE A 70 -4.52 4.45 15.92
N ILE A 71 -4.21 4.57 17.22
CA ILE A 71 -4.98 3.93 18.29
C ILE A 71 -5.73 4.95 19.15
N SER A 72 -6.97 4.63 19.51
CA SER A 72 -7.76 5.44 20.44
C SER A 72 -7.43 5.12 21.90
N GLU A 73 -7.55 6.11 22.79
CA GLU A 73 -7.36 5.92 24.24
C GLU A 73 -8.25 4.81 24.82
N LYS A 74 -9.50 4.72 24.36
CA LYS A 74 -10.46 3.70 24.78
C LYS A 74 -9.95 2.27 24.51
N ALA A 75 -9.22 2.07 23.41
CA ALA A 75 -8.72 0.75 23.01
C ALA A 75 -7.61 0.23 23.93
N VAL A 76 -6.88 1.12 24.61
CA VAL A 76 -5.73 0.75 25.46
C VAL A 76 -5.96 0.98 26.95
N ALA A 77 -7.02 1.70 27.31
CA ALA A 77 -7.41 1.94 28.71
C ALA A 77 -7.54 0.63 29.52
N LYS A 78 -8.11 -0.43 28.93
CA LYS A 78 -8.25 -1.74 29.58
C LYS A 78 -6.89 -2.39 29.91
N ILE A 79 -5.87 -2.11 29.11
CA ILE A 79 -4.51 -2.62 29.30
C ILE A 79 -3.73 -1.71 30.29
N GLY A 80 -4.26 -0.54 30.65
CA GLY A 80 -3.63 0.38 31.61
C GLY A 80 -2.44 1.15 31.03
N VAL A 81 -2.40 1.30 29.71
CA VAL A 81 -1.41 2.16 29.02
C VAL A 81 -1.94 3.58 28.98
N LYS A 82 -1.11 4.55 29.39
CA LYS A 82 -1.39 5.97 29.15
C LYS A 82 -0.86 6.35 27.78
N LEU A 83 -1.73 6.79 26.88
CA LEU A 83 -1.30 7.35 25.59
C LEU A 83 -0.64 8.70 25.82
N VAL A 84 0.52 8.91 25.21
CA VAL A 84 1.31 10.13 25.28
C VAL A 84 2.01 10.36 23.94
N ASN A 85 2.55 11.56 23.72
CA ASN A 85 3.39 11.83 22.55
C ASN A 85 4.80 11.22 22.70
N LEU A 86 5.58 11.22 21.61
CA LEU A 86 6.95 10.67 21.62
C LEU A 86 7.88 11.40 22.59
N ASP A 87 7.76 12.72 22.74
CA ASP A 87 8.58 13.49 23.68
C ASP A 87 8.38 13.05 25.14
N GLU A 88 7.14 12.76 25.52
CA GLU A 88 6.82 12.19 26.83
C GLU A 88 7.37 10.77 26.96
N ILE A 89 7.33 9.94 25.90
CA ILE A 89 7.97 8.62 25.92
C ILE A 89 9.46 8.75 26.21
N TYR A 90 10.18 9.59 25.47
CA TYR A 90 11.63 9.74 25.65
C TYR A 90 11.96 10.27 27.05
N SER A 91 11.32 11.37 27.47
CA SER A 91 11.65 12.06 28.72
C SER A 91 11.25 11.31 29.99
N GLN A 92 10.26 10.41 29.95
CA GLN A 92 9.73 9.76 31.15
C GLN A 92 10.10 8.27 31.28
N SER A 93 10.47 7.60 30.19
CA SER A 93 10.67 6.15 30.18
C SER A 93 12.03 5.73 30.73
N ASP A 94 12.02 4.71 31.60
CA ASP A 94 13.25 4.04 32.05
C ASP A 94 13.66 2.93 31.07
N TYR A 95 12.67 2.35 30.38
CA TYR A 95 12.81 1.37 29.31
C TYR A 95 11.98 1.81 28.10
N ILE A 96 12.51 1.68 26.89
CA ILE A 96 11.76 1.93 25.65
C ILE A 96 11.78 0.67 24.80
N THR A 97 10.62 0.23 24.35
CA THR A 97 10.46 -0.89 23.41
C THR A 97 9.71 -0.44 22.16
N ILE A 98 10.16 -0.94 21.00
CA ILE A 98 9.63 -0.56 19.69
C ILE A 98 8.88 -1.73 19.05
N HIS A 99 7.69 -1.45 18.51
CA HIS A 99 6.76 -2.38 17.87
C HIS A 99 6.05 -1.76 16.65
N THR A 100 6.73 -0.88 15.92
CA THR A 100 6.25 -0.29 14.67
C THR A 100 6.82 -1.04 13.46
N PRO A 101 6.14 -0.99 12.28
CA PRO A 101 6.77 -1.39 11.02
C PRO A 101 7.94 -0.45 10.67
N LEU A 102 8.81 -0.88 9.76
CA LEU A 102 9.82 -0.03 9.13
C LEU A 102 9.20 0.64 7.89
N THR A 103 9.12 1.96 7.91
CA THR A 103 8.67 2.84 6.82
C THR A 103 9.67 3.98 6.64
N LYS A 104 9.45 4.90 5.69
CA LYS A 104 10.29 6.09 5.54
C LYS A 104 10.24 6.96 6.80
N GLU A 105 9.09 7.02 7.47
CA GLU A 105 8.82 7.83 8.66
C GLU A 105 9.34 7.21 9.95
N THR A 106 9.41 5.87 10.03
CA THR A 106 9.90 5.16 11.22
C THR A 106 11.36 4.73 11.11
N ARG A 107 11.99 4.92 9.95
CA ARG A 107 13.43 4.72 9.80
C ARG A 107 14.18 5.71 10.69
N HIS A 108 15.09 5.19 11.50
CA HIS A 108 15.88 5.96 12.48
C HIS A 108 15.01 6.82 13.41
N LEU A 109 13.81 6.34 13.75
CA LEU A 109 12.91 6.93 14.74
C LEU A 109 13.58 7.11 16.11
N ILE A 110 14.62 6.33 16.40
CA ILE A 110 15.50 6.56 17.54
C ILE A 110 16.91 6.84 17.01
N SER A 111 17.27 8.11 16.90
CA SER A 111 18.59 8.62 16.52
C SER A 111 19.25 9.38 17.68
N ASP A 112 20.37 10.09 17.44
CA ASP A 112 21.04 10.88 18.48
C ASP A 112 20.09 11.88 19.15
N ALA A 113 19.23 12.55 18.38
CA ALA A 113 18.32 13.58 18.91
C ALA A 113 17.27 13.01 19.86
N GLU A 114 16.73 11.83 19.57
CA GLU A 114 15.76 11.15 20.45
C GLU A 114 16.44 10.55 21.67
N LEU A 115 17.63 9.96 21.48
CA LEU A 115 18.42 9.42 22.59
C LEU A 115 18.84 10.52 23.57
N ASP A 116 19.15 11.73 23.08
CA ASP A 116 19.49 12.88 23.92
C ASP A 116 18.30 13.39 24.75
N ARG A 117 17.07 13.27 24.24
CA ARG A 117 15.84 13.57 24.99
C ARG A 117 15.48 12.51 26.03
N CYS A 118 16.05 11.30 25.93
CA CYS A 118 15.77 10.24 26.87
C CYS A 118 16.29 10.52 28.30
N LYS A 119 15.75 9.82 29.30
CA LYS A 119 16.38 9.76 30.63
C LYS A 119 17.82 9.26 30.55
N LYS A 120 18.70 9.82 31.38
CA LYS A 120 20.04 9.24 31.58
C LYS A 120 19.90 7.84 32.19
N GLY A 121 20.49 6.84 31.54
CA GLY A 121 20.40 5.45 31.94
C GLY A 121 19.18 4.70 31.39
N VAL A 122 18.50 5.26 30.37
CA VAL A 122 17.44 4.56 29.64
C VAL A 122 17.96 3.25 29.05
N ARG A 123 17.09 2.25 28.92
CA ARG A 123 17.37 0.99 28.24
C ARG A 123 16.49 0.82 27.00
N ILE A 124 17.09 0.45 25.86
CA ILE A 124 16.40 0.36 24.58
C ILE A 124 16.24 -1.10 24.17
N ILE A 125 15.03 -1.50 23.75
CA ILE A 125 14.73 -2.86 23.29
C ILE A 125 14.11 -2.78 21.90
N ASN A 126 14.74 -3.40 20.90
CA ASN A 126 14.17 -3.51 19.56
C ASN A 126 14.10 -4.98 19.12
N CYS A 127 12.87 -5.48 19.03
CA CYS A 127 12.55 -6.80 18.46
C CYS A 127 11.56 -6.69 17.31
N ALA A 128 11.44 -5.51 16.68
CA ALA A 128 10.45 -5.24 15.65
C ALA A 128 11.07 -5.35 14.25
N ARG A 129 11.83 -4.34 13.84
CA ARG A 129 12.56 -4.31 12.56
C ARG A 129 13.90 -3.59 12.73
N GLY A 130 14.90 -4.06 11.99
CA GLY A 130 16.17 -3.35 11.83
C GLY A 130 15.95 -1.96 11.24
N GLY A 131 16.83 -1.02 11.56
CA GLY A 131 16.79 0.35 11.02
C GLY A 131 15.75 1.29 11.63
N ILE A 132 14.93 0.85 12.59
CA ILE A 132 14.10 1.78 13.37
C ILE A 132 14.96 2.52 14.41
N VAL A 133 15.94 1.84 14.99
CA VAL A 133 16.97 2.45 15.83
C VAL A 133 18.21 2.65 14.95
N ASP A 134 18.74 3.86 14.90
CA ASP A 134 20.05 4.11 14.31
C ASP A 134 21.11 3.43 15.18
N GLU A 135 21.72 2.37 14.63
CA GLU A 135 22.68 1.53 15.33
C GLU A 135 23.96 2.31 15.71
N ALA A 136 24.39 3.25 14.88
CA ALA A 136 25.55 4.07 15.14
C ALA A 136 25.26 5.11 16.23
N ALA A 137 24.07 5.72 16.23
CA ALA A 137 23.62 6.61 17.30
C ALA A 137 23.50 5.88 18.63
N LEU A 138 22.94 4.66 18.63
CA LEU A 138 22.83 3.83 19.81
C LEU A 138 24.20 3.50 20.41
N LEU A 139 25.18 3.13 19.57
CA LEU A 139 26.55 2.88 19.99
C LEU A 139 27.16 4.10 20.70
N ARG A 140 27.08 5.29 20.07
CA ARG A 140 27.57 6.54 20.67
C ARG A 140 26.91 6.84 22.01
N ALA A 141 25.59 6.59 22.13
CA ALA A 141 24.85 6.86 23.35
C ALA A 141 25.20 5.87 24.49
N LEU A 142 25.54 4.61 24.17
CA LEU A 142 26.05 3.61 25.10
C LEU A 142 27.44 3.96 25.64
N GLU A 143 28.32 4.44 24.76
CA GLU A 143 29.68 4.89 25.10
C GLU A 143 29.66 6.12 26.00
N LYS A 144 28.80 7.10 25.69
CA LYS A 144 28.57 8.30 26.52
C LYS A 144 27.84 8.01 27.84
N GLY A 145 27.33 6.79 28.04
CA GLY A 145 26.55 6.40 29.22
C GLY A 145 25.18 7.07 29.32
N LYS A 146 24.67 7.61 28.20
CA LYS A 146 23.29 8.10 28.10
C LYS A 146 22.31 6.93 28.12
N VAL A 147 22.63 5.87 27.37
CA VAL A 147 21.94 4.58 27.38
C VAL A 147 22.68 3.62 28.30
N ALA A 148 21.99 3.02 29.27
CA ALA A 148 22.59 2.07 30.21
C ALA A 148 22.80 0.67 29.61
N GLY A 149 22.02 0.32 28.59
CA GLY A 149 22.14 -0.92 27.85
C GLY A 149 21.05 -1.05 26.79
N ALA A 150 21.24 -1.98 25.86
CA ALA A 150 20.28 -2.25 24.79
C ALA A 150 20.07 -3.74 24.58
N ALA A 151 18.91 -4.13 24.05
CA ALA A 151 18.66 -5.48 23.59
C ALA A 151 18.07 -5.47 22.18
N LEU A 152 18.75 -6.11 21.24
CA LEU A 152 18.43 -6.09 19.81
C LEU A 152 18.23 -7.53 19.31
N ASP A 153 17.08 -7.80 18.71
CA ASP A 153 16.82 -9.06 18.01
C ASP A 153 16.93 -8.91 16.48
N VAL A 154 17.00 -7.67 15.99
CA VAL A 154 16.91 -7.32 14.57
C VAL A 154 17.94 -6.23 14.26
N PHE A 155 18.44 -6.23 13.02
CA PHE A 155 19.55 -5.37 12.57
C PHE A 155 19.27 -4.75 11.21
N GLU A 156 19.87 -3.60 10.91
CA GLU A 156 19.74 -2.93 9.59
C GLU A 156 20.14 -3.83 8.43
N LYS A 157 21.22 -4.60 8.62
CA LYS A 157 21.66 -5.64 7.72
C LYS A 157 21.62 -6.98 8.46
N GLU A 158 20.93 -7.96 7.89
CA GLU A 158 20.87 -9.33 8.42
C GLU A 158 21.38 -10.30 7.35
N PRO A 159 22.46 -11.07 7.60
CA PRO A 159 23.24 -11.16 8.84
C PRO A 159 24.06 -9.89 9.18
N PRO A 160 24.19 -9.52 10.46
CA PRO A 160 24.85 -8.28 10.91
C PRO A 160 26.37 -8.41 11.01
N GLU A 161 27.01 -8.66 9.87
CA GLU A 161 28.47 -8.73 9.76
C GLU A 161 29.13 -7.44 10.25
N ASP A 162 30.21 -7.57 11.04
CA ASP A 162 31.04 -6.47 11.57
C ASP A 162 30.30 -5.38 12.37
N ASN A 163 29.10 -5.67 12.87
CA ASN A 163 28.34 -4.70 13.65
C ASN A 163 28.96 -4.49 15.05
N PRO A 164 29.44 -3.29 15.39
CA PRO A 164 30.11 -3.02 16.65
C PRO A 164 29.22 -3.26 17.87
N LEU A 165 27.89 -3.11 17.74
CA LEU A 165 26.95 -3.34 18.85
C LEU A 165 26.97 -4.79 19.36
N ILE A 166 27.29 -5.77 18.50
CA ILE A 166 27.36 -7.18 18.88
C ILE A 166 28.44 -7.43 19.94
N ASN A 167 29.53 -6.68 19.87
CA ASN A 167 30.68 -6.83 20.77
C ASN A 167 30.59 -5.92 22.01
N GLN A 168 29.54 -5.11 22.14
CA GLN A 168 29.37 -4.19 23.28
C GLN A 168 28.84 -4.94 24.51
N GLU A 169 29.56 -4.86 25.63
CA GLU A 169 29.21 -5.56 26.87
C GLU A 169 27.81 -5.20 27.40
N LYS A 170 27.35 -3.97 27.16
CA LYS A 170 26.03 -3.47 27.60
C LYS A 170 24.89 -3.83 26.64
N VAL A 171 25.16 -4.59 25.58
CA VAL A 171 24.19 -4.95 24.56
C VAL A 171 23.93 -6.46 24.60
N ILE A 172 22.66 -6.85 24.47
CA ILE A 172 22.25 -8.24 24.27
C ILE A 172 21.74 -8.35 22.84
N CYS A 173 22.34 -9.24 22.06
CA CYS A 173 21.95 -9.51 20.69
C CYS A 173 21.38 -10.92 20.56
N THR A 174 20.30 -11.08 19.79
CA THR A 174 19.80 -12.39 19.36
C THR A 174 19.54 -12.39 17.85
N PRO A 175 19.72 -13.52 17.15
CA PRO A 175 19.65 -13.59 15.70
C PRO A 175 18.19 -13.74 15.21
N HIS A 176 17.38 -12.69 15.36
CA HIS A 176 16.00 -12.63 14.86
C HIS A 176 15.13 -13.81 15.31
N LEU A 177 15.08 -14.02 16.63
CA LEU A 177 14.40 -15.17 17.26
C LEU A 177 12.95 -14.88 17.67
N GLY A 178 12.43 -13.66 17.44
CA GLY A 178 11.11 -13.24 17.91
C GLY A 178 9.94 -14.18 17.57
N ALA A 179 10.01 -14.87 16.44
CA ALA A 179 9.01 -15.86 16.00
C ALA A 179 9.53 -17.32 15.98
N SER A 180 10.73 -17.56 16.50
CA SER A 180 11.42 -18.86 16.45
C SER A 180 11.00 -19.78 17.61
N THR A 181 9.70 -20.06 17.69
CA THR A 181 9.12 -21.02 18.66
C THR A 181 8.32 -22.11 17.94
N ARG A 182 8.23 -23.29 18.54
CA ARG A 182 7.47 -24.42 17.97
C ARG A 182 6.00 -24.04 17.79
N GLU A 183 5.45 -23.33 18.78
CA GLU A 183 4.06 -22.87 18.82
C GLU A 183 3.79 -21.84 17.73
N ALA A 184 4.68 -20.86 17.52
CA ALA A 184 4.50 -19.87 16.45
C ALA A 184 4.54 -20.53 15.07
N GLN A 185 5.51 -21.43 14.84
CA GLN A 185 5.61 -22.16 13.57
C GLN A 185 4.38 -23.05 13.32
N ALA A 186 3.91 -23.78 14.33
CA ALA A 186 2.71 -24.60 14.22
C ALA A 186 1.45 -23.77 13.94
N ASN A 187 1.27 -22.65 14.63
CA ASN A 187 0.12 -21.76 14.42
C ASN A 187 0.14 -21.11 13.03
N VAL A 188 1.31 -20.70 12.52
CA VAL A 188 1.45 -20.16 11.16
C VAL A 188 1.14 -21.24 10.13
N ALA A 189 1.69 -22.44 10.30
CA ALA A 189 1.41 -23.56 9.39
C ALA A 189 -0.08 -23.91 9.34
N LEU A 190 -0.74 -23.98 10.50
CA LEU A 190 -2.18 -24.24 10.58
C LEU A 190 -3.00 -23.12 9.91
N GLN A 191 -2.69 -21.85 10.20
CA GLN A 191 -3.38 -20.71 9.61
C GLN A 191 -3.25 -20.67 8.09
N ILE A 192 -2.07 -20.98 7.55
CA ILE A 192 -1.86 -21.05 6.10
C ILE A 192 -2.64 -22.22 5.50
N ALA A 193 -2.60 -23.40 6.13
CA ALA A 193 -3.34 -24.56 5.67
C ALA A 193 -4.86 -24.29 5.65
N GLU A 194 -5.40 -23.65 6.68
CA GLU A 194 -6.80 -23.22 6.74
C GLU A 194 -7.12 -22.20 5.63
N GLN A 195 -6.29 -21.18 5.44
CA GLN A 195 -6.48 -20.19 4.38
C GLN A 195 -6.46 -20.80 2.97
N ILE A 196 -5.58 -21.78 2.72
CA ILE A 196 -5.54 -22.53 1.46
C ILE A 196 -6.80 -23.37 1.30
N ALA A 197 -7.23 -24.08 2.34
CA ALA A 197 -8.46 -24.87 2.30
C ALA A 197 -9.70 -23.98 2.05
N ASP A 198 -9.77 -22.83 2.70
CA ASP A 198 -10.84 -21.85 2.50
C ASP A 198 -10.86 -21.29 1.07
N ALA A 199 -9.69 -20.99 0.51
CA ALA A 199 -9.58 -20.52 -0.87
C ALA A 199 -9.99 -21.59 -1.89
N LEU A 200 -9.56 -22.85 -1.70
CA LEU A 200 -9.80 -23.92 -2.69
C LEU A 200 -11.17 -24.60 -2.57
N ILE A 201 -11.76 -24.62 -1.38
CA ILE A 201 -13.00 -25.37 -1.12
C ILE A 201 -14.21 -24.43 -0.99
N ARG A 202 -14.00 -23.22 -0.46
CA ARG A 202 -15.09 -22.29 -0.10
C ARG A 202 -15.08 -21.00 -0.92
N ASP A 203 -14.18 -20.89 -1.90
CA ASP A 203 -13.92 -19.66 -2.67
C ASP A 203 -13.72 -18.42 -1.77
N ASN A 204 -13.23 -18.62 -0.54
CA ASN A 204 -13.07 -17.55 0.45
C ASN A 204 -11.59 -17.25 0.65
N ILE A 205 -11.12 -16.22 -0.05
CA ILE A 205 -9.73 -15.76 0.00
C ILE A 205 -9.58 -14.73 1.12
N ARG A 206 -8.81 -15.08 2.16
CA ARG A 206 -8.52 -14.19 3.30
C ARG A 206 -7.05 -13.83 3.35
N ASN A 207 -6.74 -12.61 3.81
CA ASN A 207 -5.37 -12.12 4.00
C ASN A 207 -4.50 -12.21 2.73
N ALA A 208 -5.12 -12.19 1.54
CA ALA A 208 -4.36 -12.16 0.29
C ALA A 208 -3.57 -10.86 0.18
N LEU A 209 -2.30 -10.99 -0.20
CA LEU A 209 -1.40 -9.85 -0.35
C LEU A 209 -1.69 -9.02 -1.61
N ASN A 210 -2.45 -9.60 -2.56
CA ASN A 210 -2.68 -9.04 -3.89
C ASN A 210 -4.17 -8.88 -4.24
N LEU A 211 -5.09 -9.20 -3.32
CA LEU A 211 -6.53 -9.09 -3.52
C LEU A 211 -7.19 -8.31 -2.38
N PRO A 212 -8.26 -7.55 -2.67
CA PRO A 212 -9.02 -6.82 -1.66
C PRO A 212 -9.77 -7.79 -0.75
N SER A 213 -9.89 -7.43 0.53
CA SER A 213 -10.65 -8.21 1.51
C SER A 213 -12.15 -7.94 1.35
N VAL A 214 -12.81 -8.69 0.47
CA VAL A 214 -14.25 -8.59 0.20
C VAL A 214 -14.88 -9.99 0.32
N GLU A 215 -16.08 -10.08 0.87
CA GLU A 215 -16.85 -11.34 0.91
C GLU A 215 -17.04 -11.90 -0.51
N PRO A 216 -16.93 -13.23 -0.74
CA PRO A 216 -16.98 -13.82 -2.08
C PRO A 216 -18.23 -13.49 -2.89
N SER A 217 -19.40 -13.44 -2.25
CA SER A 217 -20.68 -13.09 -2.88
C SER A 217 -20.71 -11.64 -3.38
N VAL A 218 -20.11 -10.74 -2.62
CA VAL A 218 -19.95 -9.34 -3.00
C VAL A 218 -18.91 -9.21 -4.12
N TYR A 219 -17.80 -9.95 -4.04
CA TYR A 219 -16.78 -9.96 -5.08
C TYR A 219 -17.33 -10.43 -6.44
N GLN A 220 -18.15 -11.49 -6.47
CA GLN A 220 -18.81 -11.96 -7.69
C GLN A 220 -19.71 -10.87 -8.31
N THR A 221 -20.41 -10.11 -7.46
CA THR A 221 -21.27 -9.01 -7.93
C THR A 221 -20.45 -7.81 -8.43
N LEU A 222 -19.30 -7.54 -7.79
CA LEU A 222 -18.39 -6.46 -8.17
C LEU A 222 -17.51 -6.80 -9.39
N GLN A 223 -17.34 -8.07 -9.74
CA GLN A 223 -16.39 -8.52 -10.77
C GLN A 223 -16.54 -7.78 -12.12
N PRO A 224 -17.76 -7.56 -12.67
CA PRO A 224 -17.91 -6.79 -13.90
C PRO A 224 -17.49 -5.33 -13.76
N TYR A 225 -17.72 -4.72 -12.59
CA TYR A 225 -17.33 -3.32 -12.31
C TYR A 225 -15.83 -3.18 -12.05
N LEU A 226 -15.20 -4.20 -11.45
CA LEU A 226 -13.74 -4.28 -11.35
C LEU A 226 -13.13 -4.34 -12.75
N LEU A 227 -13.63 -5.20 -13.63
CA LEU A 227 -13.11 -5.28 -14.99
C LEU A 227 -13.34 -3.98 -15.78
N LEU A 228 -14.51 -3.35 -15.64
CA LEU A 228 -14.79 -2.02 -16.20
C LEU A 228 -13.78 -0.98 -15.71
N SER A 229 -13.57 -0.93 -14.39
CA SER A 229 -12.66 -0.02 -13.70
C SER A 229 -11.23 -0.16 -14.21
N GLU A 230 -10.73 -1.39 -14.30
CA GLU A 230 -9.39 -1.71 -14.83
C GLU A 230 -9.23 -1.25 -16.28
N LYS A 231 -10.22 -1.56 -17.14
CA LYS A 231 -10.15 -1.17 -18.56
C LYS A 231 -10.28 0.33 -18.78
N ILE A 232 -11.09 1.04 -18.00
CA ILE A 232 -11.13 2.51 -18.04
C ILE A 232 -9.77 3.08 -17.63
N GLY A 233 -9.16 2.53 -16.58
CA GLY A 233 -7.81 2.92 -16.16
C GLY A 233 -6.75 2.69 -17.24
N SER A 234 -6.75 1.51 -17.86
CA SER A 234 -5.83 1.18 -18.96
C SER A 234 -6.05 2.08 -20.18
N LEU A 235 -7.31 2.41 -20.49
CA LEU A 235 -7.62 3.33 -21.57
C LEU A 235 -7.10 4.75 -21.27
N HIS A 236 -7.23 5.23 -20.02
CA HIS A 236 -6.64 6.51 -19.60
C HIS A 236 -5.12 6.54 -19.75
N ALA A 237 -4.42 5.45 -19.41
CA ALA A 237 -2.97 5.36 -19.56
C ALA A 237 -2.53 5.46 -21.03
N GLN A 238 -3.32 4.90 -21.95
CA GLN A 238 -3.02 4.90 -23.39
C GLN A 238 -3.43 6.22 -24.08
N LEU A 239 -4.41 6.94 -23.53
CA LEU A 239 -4.90 8.20 -24.09
C LEU A 239 -4.22 9.45 -23.52
N SER A 240 -3.87 9.44 -22.24
CA SER A 240 -3.32 10.62 -21.57
C SER A 240 -1.84 10.81 -21.91
N GLU A 241 -1.44 12.06 -22.12
CA GLU A 241 -0.05 12.46 -22.29
C GLU A 241 0.41 13.32 -21.11
N GLY A 242 1.70 13.30 -20.82
CA GLY A 242 2.31 14.09 -19.75
C GLY A 242 2.27 13.42 -18.36
N HIS A 243 2.66 14.18 -17.34
CA HIS A 243 2.72 13.73 -15.95
C HIS A 243 1.34 13.78 -15.30
N LEU A 244 0.87 12.63 -14.81
CA LEU A 244 -0.39 12.51 -14.09
C LEU A 244 -0.32 13.23 -12.74
N GLN A 245 -1.23 14.17 -12.51
CA GLN A 245 -1.30 14.97 -11.29
C GLN A 245 -2.47 14.57 -10.41
N LYS A 246 -3.62 14.25 -11.02
CA LYS A 246 -4.87 14.00 -10.30
C LYS A 246 -5.75 12.98 -11.03
N ILE A 247 -6.36 12.10 -10.24
CA ILE A 247 -7.41 11.18 -10.67
C ILE A 247 -8.65 11.48 -9.82
N SER A 248 -9.77 11.78 -10.47
CA SER A 248 -11.08 11.88 -9.83
C SER A 248 -11.98 10.76 -10.34
N VAL A 249 -12.55 9.98 -9.43
CA VAL A 249 -13.47 8.90 -9.74
C VAL A 249 -14.83 9.22 -9.16
N GLU A 250 -15.84 9.31 -10.02
CA GLU A 250 -17.23 9.47 -9.64
C GLU A 250 -17.98 8.16 -9.80
N TYR A 251 -18.59 7.71 -8.70
CA TYR A 251 -19.43 6.53 -8.63
C TYR A 251 -20.89 6.94 -8.47
N CYS A 252 -21.75 6.39 -9.33
CA CYS A 252 -23.18 6.66 -9.34
C CYS A 252 -23.98 5.37 -9.47
N GLY A 253 -25.10 5.29 -8.76
CA GLY A 253 -26.06 4.18 -8.83
C GLY A 253 -25.86 3.08 -7.79
N ASP A 254 -26.40 1.89 -8.08
CA ASP A 254 -26.48 0.76 -7.15
C ASP A 254 -25.11 0.27 -6.65
N VAL A 255 -24.03 0.53 -7.41
CA VAL A 255 -22.64 0.19 -7.10
C VAL A 255 -22.17 0.80 -5.78
N LEU A 256 -22.80 1.91 -5.35
CA LEU A 256 -22.56 2.56 -4.07
C LEU A 256 -23.01 1.73 -2.86
N SER A 257 -23.82 0.69 -3.08
CA SER A 257 -24.22 -0.27 -2.03
C SER A 257 -23.10 -1.24 -1.64
N TYR A 258 -22.00 -1.25 -2.39
CA TYR A 258 -20.83 -2.10 -2.17
C TYR A 258 -19.59 -1.27 -1.81
N PRO A 259 -18.54 -1.90 -1.25
CA PRO A 259 -17.26 -1.22 -1.06
C PRO A 259 -16.69 -0.75 -2.41
N ILE A 260 -16.50 0.57 -2.57
CA ILE A 260 -15.97 1.19 -3.79
C ILE A 260 -14.44 1.18 -3.88
N SER A 261 -13.75 1.05 -2.75
CA SER A 261 -12.27 1.07 -2.70
C SER A 261 -11.61 0.05 -3.65
N PRO A 262 -12.11 -1.20 -3.78
CA PRO A 262 -11.63 -2.14 -4.80
C PRO A 262 -11.75 -1.62 -6.25
N LEU A 263 -12.78 -0.84 -6.56
CA LEU A 263 -12.98 -0.25 -7.89
C LEU A 263 -11.94 0.84 -8.14
N THR A 264 -11.70 1.72 -7.16
CA THR A 264 -10.64 2.74 -7.26
C THR A 264 -9.28 2.08 -7.46
N SER A 265 -8.95 1.08 -6.64
CA SER A 265 -7.73 0.29 -6.80
C SER A 265 -7.60 -0.36 -8.16
N SER A 266 -8.72 -0.80 -8.75
CA SER A 266 -8.75 -1.41 -10.08
C SER A 266 -8.50 -0.40 -11.20
N ILE A 267 -9.07 0.81 -11.10
CA ILE A 267 -8.72 1.93 -12.00
C ILE A 267 -7.22 2.24 -11.92
N LEU A 268 -6.69 2.39 -10.71
CA LEU A 268 -5.28 2.69 -10.49
C LEU A 268 -4.38 1.58 -11.04
N LYS A 269 -4.75 0.31 -10.83
CA LYS A 269 -4.05 -0.83 -11.42
C LYS A 269 -4.01 -0.69 -12.95
N GLY A 270 -5.14 -0.43 -13.59
CA GLY A 270 -5.20 -0.23 -15.04
C GLY A 270 -4.32 0.93 -15.52
N ILE A 271 -4.26 2.04 -14.77
CA ILE A 271 -3.44 3.20 -15.13
C ILE A 271 -1.94 2.89 -15.03
N PHE A 272 -1.53 2.19 -13.96
CA PHE A 272 -0.10 2.00 -13.65
C PHE A 272 0.49 0.69 -14.15
N GLN A 273 -0.31 -0.26 -14.64
CA GLN A 273 0.18 -1.59 -15.05
C GLN A 273 1.31 -1.52 -16.11
N ASP A 274 1.25 -0.53 -17.01
CA ASP A 274 2.17 -0.36 -18.13
C ASP A 274 3.26 0.69 -17.83
N ILE A 275 3.25 1.26 -16.62
CA ILE A 275 4.11 2.38 -16.23
C ILE A 275 4.95 1.97 -15.01
N GLY A 276 6.08 1.28 -15.20
CA GLY A 276 7.11 1.08 -14.17
C GLY A 276 7.74 -0.31 -14.10
N GLU A 277 8.70 -0.48 -13.19
CA GLU A 277 9.30 -1.77 -12.83
C GLU A 277 8.47 -2.46 -11.73
N GLY A 278 7.96 -3.66 -12.00
CA GLY A 278 7.24 -4.50 -11.03
C GLY A 278 5.78 -4.76 -11.36
N THR A 279 5.15 -5.69 -10.64
CA THR A 279 3.75 -6.08 -10.85
C THR A 279 2.79 -5.21 -10.04
N VAL A 280 1.91 -4.49 -10.73
CA VAL A 280 0.83 -3.69 -10.12
C VAL A 280 -0.38 -4.59 -9.82
N ASN A 281 -0.96 -4.45 -8.62
CA ASN A 281 -2.14 -5.17 -8.14
C ASN A 281 -3.06 -4.23 -7.34
N LEU A 282 -4.21 -4.76 -6.89
CA LEU A 282 -5.24 -3.96 -6.22
C LEU A 282 -4.82 -3.39 -4.85
N VAL A 283 -3.76 -3.94 -4.24
CA VAL A 283 -3.26 -3.53 -2.92
C VAL A 283 -2.15 -2.49 -3.05
N ASN A 284 -1.21 -2.66 -3.99
CA ASN A 284 -0.11 -1.71 -4.17
C ASN A 284 -0.43 -0.53 -5.10
N ALA A 285 -1.47 -0.60 -5.93
CA ALA A 285 -1.81 0.49 -6.85
C ALA A 285 -2.10 1.85 -6.16
N PRO A 286 -2.82 1.92 -5.02
CA PRO A 286 -2.97 3.15 -4.25
C PRO A 286 -1.64 3.68 -3.71
N VAL A 287 -0.76 2.79 -3.25
CA VAL A 287 0.57 3.17 -2.72
C VAL A 287 1.44 3.74 -3.84
N ILE A 288 1.44 3.11 -5.02
CA ILE A 288 2.18 3.60 -6.20
C ILE A 288 1.67 5.00 -6.60
N ALA A 289 0.37 5.24 -6.54
CA ALA A 289 -0.21 6.55 -6.82
C ALA A 289 0.31 7.63 -5.84
N GLU A 290 0.31 7.32 -4.55
CA GLU A 290 0.78 8.21 -3.49
C GLU A 290 2.29 8.50 -3.61
N GLU A 291 3.11 7.47 -3.86
CA GLU A 291 4.55 7.62 -4.08
C GLU A 291 4.89 8.47 -5.30
N ARG A 292 4.00 8.50 -6.30
CA ARG A 292 4.11 9.37 -7.48
C ARG A 292 3.48 10.75 -7.29
N GLY A 293 2.96 11.05 -6.11
CA GLY A 293 2.33 12.34 -5.80
C GLY A 293 1.00 12.57 -6.53
N VAL A 294 0.33 11.50 -6.99
CA VAL A 294 -0.96 11.61 -7.68
C VAL A 294 -2.08 11.80 -6.67
N ARG A 295 -2.82 12.90 -6.78
CA ARG A 295 -3.98 13.16 -5.93
C ARG A 295 -5.17 12.32 -6.39
N ILE A 296 -5.71 11.48 -5.50
CA ILE A 296 -6.90 10.68 -5.75
C ILE A 296 -8.11 11.30 -5.06
N GLU A 297 -9.22 11.43 -5.80
CA GLU A 297 -10.51 11.88 -5.25
C GLU A 297 -11.61 10.90 -5.62
N GLU A 298 -12.38 10.47 -4.63
CA GLU A 298 -13.59 9.66 -4.82
C GLU A 298 -14.83 10.55 -4.61
N ILE A 299 -15.72 10.57 -5.58
CA ILE A 299 -16.99 11.30 -5.57
C ILE A 299 -18.11 10.25 -5.60
N ARG A 300 -19.08 10.40 -4.68
CA ARG A 300 -20.26 9.55 -4.63
C ARG A 300 -21.47 10.41 -4.98
N SER A 301 -22.19 10.04 -6.02
CA SER A 301 -23.40 10.74 -6.45
C SER A 301 -24.61 9.82 -6.40
N SER A 302 -25.68 10.29 -5.75
CA SER A 302 -26.98 9.61 -5.72
C SER A 302 -27.91 10.05 -6.86
N GLU A 303 -27.48 10.95 -7.75
CA GLU A 303 -28.29 11.39 -8.88
C GLU A 303 -28.40 10.27 -9.92
N HIS A 304 -29.60 9.75 -10.13
CA HIS A 304 -29.88 8.85 -11.25
C HIS A 304 -29.78 9.62 -12.57
N LYS A 305 -28.59 9.61 -13.17
CA LYS A 305 -28.45 9.80 -14.63
C LYS A 305 -29.03 8.55 -15.34
N ASP A 306 -29.13 8.57 -16.66
CA ASP A 306 -29.82 7.57 -17.51
C ASP A 306 -29.36 6.09 -17.38
N PHE A 307 -28.47 5.76 -16.42
CA PHE A 307 -27.91 4.44 -16.19
C PHE A 307 -28.06 4.01 -14.71
N SER A 308 -28.35 2.72 -14.48
CA SER A 308 -28.44 2.14 -13.13
C SER A 308 -27.12 2.18 -12.36
N ASN A 309 -25.99 2.16 -13.08
CA ASN A 309 -24.64 2.26 -12.54
C ASN A 309 -23.74 3.01 -13.51
N LEU A 310 -22.95 3.96 -13.02
CA LEU A 310 -22.03 4.74 -13.84
C LEU A 310 -20.73 4.98 -13.07
N ILE A 311 -19.60 4.67 -13.72
CA ILE A 311 -18.25 4.97 -13.21
C ILE A 311 -17.64 6.00 -14.16
N THR A 312 -17.35 7.19 -13.66
CA THR A 312 -16.70 8.25 -14.43
C THR A 312 -15.32 8.53 -13.86
N VAL A 313 -14.29 8.37 -14.69
CA VAL A 313 -12.89 8.61 -14.31
C VAL A 313 -12.38 9.81 -15.07
N ARG A 314 -11.85 10.79 -14.34
CA ARG A 314 -11.16 11.95 -14.88
C ARG A 314 -9.70 11.92 -14.48
N CYS A 315 -8.82 11.90 -15.47
CA CYS A 315 -7.38 12.06 -15.28
C CYS A 315 -6.97 13.47 -15.71
N VAL A 316 -6.17 14.13 -14.87
CA VAL A 316 -5.57 15.44 -15.14
C VAL A 316 -4.07 15.29 -15.14
N THR A 317 -3.45 15.68 -16.25
CA THR A 317 -2.00 15.74 -16.44
C THR A 317 -1.55 17.19 -16.60
N ASP A 318 -0.23 17.42 -16.65
CA ASP A 318 0.35 18.71 -17.02
C ASP A 318 0.07 19.13 -18.47
N MET A 319 -0.30 18.19 -19.35
CA MET A 319 -0.56 18.43 -20.77
C MET A 319 -2.06 18.49 -21.11
N GLY A 320 -2.95 18.06 -20.22
CA GLY A 320 -4.37 18.06 -20.50
C GLY A 320 -5.21 17.29 -19.49
N ARG A 321 -6.44 16.98 -19.90
CA ARG A 321 -7.36 16.17 -19.11
C ARG A 321 -8.19 15.30 -20.03
N HIS A 322 -8.47 14.09 -19.56
CA HIS A 322 -9.45 13.21 -20.19
C HIS A 322 -10.51 12.80 -19.17
N LEU A 323 -11.74 12.62 -19.64
CA LEU A 323 -12.87 12.11 -18.88
C LEU A 323 -13.47 10.93 -19.64
N ILE A 324 -13.62 9.80 -18.96
CA ILE A 324 -14.23 8.59 -19.53
C ILE A 324 -15.28 8.09 -18.56
N SER A 325 -16.48 7.88 -19.07
CA SER A 325 -17.63 7.36 -18.34
C SER A 325 -18.01 6.00 -18.91
N GLY A 326 -18.15 5.00 -18.04
CA GLY A 326 -18.51 3.66 -18.44
C GLY A 326 -19.54 3.00 -17.53
N THR A 327 -20.21 1.99 -18.09
CA THR A 327 -21.22 1.18 -17.40
C THR A 327 -21.11 -0.29 -17.78
N VAL A 328 -21.73 -1.15 -16.97
CA VAL A 328 -21.89 -2.58 -17.27
C VAL A 328 -23.32 -2.77 -17.78
N PHE A 329 -23.45 -3.11 -19.06
CA PHE A 329 -24.74 -3.42 -19.67
C PHE A 329 -25.04 -4.93 -19.58
N GLY A 330 -26.22 -5.29 -19.08
CA GLY A 330 -26.57 -6.69 -18.83
C GLY A 330 -25.71 -7.29 -17.73
N LYS A 331 -25.12 -8.48 -17.97
CA LYS A 331 -24.31 -9.18 -16.96
C LYS A 331 -22.80 -8.87 -17.03
N SER A 332 -22.29 -8.52 -18.21
CA SER A 332 -20.82 -8.45 -18.42
C SER A 332 -20.38 -7.56 -19.58
N ASN A 333 -21.30 -6.88 -20.28
CA ASN A 333 -20.90 -6.10 -21.45
C ASN A 333 -20.43 -4.72 -21.00
N LEU A 334 -19.13 -4.46 -21.15
CA LEU A 334 -18.50 -3.22 -20.70
C LEU A 334 -18.66 -2.15 -21.77
N ARG A 335 -19.24 -1.01 -21.41
CA ARG A 335 -19.54 0.08 -22.33
C ARG A 335 -18.89 1.38 -21.91
N ILE A 336 -18.34 2.10 -22.88
CA ILE A 336 -18.08 3.54 -22.77
C ILE A 336 -19.37 4.23 -23.17
N VAL A 337 -19.91 5.03 -22.26
CA VAL A 337 -21.13 5.82 -22.46
C VAL A 337 -20.85 7.31 -22.58
N GLY A 338 -19.65 7.75 -22.18
CA GLY A 338 -19.22 9.12 -22.38
C GLY A 338 -17.70 9.23 -22.46
N MET A 339 -17.19 10.11 -23.31
CA MET A 339 -15.77 10.47 -23.36
C MET A 339 -15.61 11.94 -23.73
N ASP A 340 -14.91 12.71 -22.89
CA ASP A 340 -14.58 14.12 -23.13
C ASP A 340 -15.76 15.03 -23.55
N GLY A 341 -16.97 14.71 -23.08
CA GLY A 341 -18.20 15.45 -23.37
C GLY A 341 -19.04 14.89 -24.52
N TYR A 342 -18.60 13.81 -25.17
CA TYR A 342 -19.34 13.10 -26.21
C TYR A 342 -20.04 11.87 -25.63
N ASP A 343 -21.31 11.66 -25.97
CA ASP A 343 -22.07 10.48 -25.56
C ASP A 343 -21.90 9.32 -26.54
N PHE A 344 -21.69 8.12 -26.00
CA PHE A 344 -21.40 6.92 -26.80
C PHE A 344 -22.25 5.71 -26.39
N ASP A 345 -22.30 4.72 -27.28
CA ASP A 345 -22.54 3.33 -26.92
C ASP A 345 -21.43 2.48 -27.53
N ALA A 346 -20.23 2.56 -26.96
CA ALA A 346 -19.02 1.90 -27.48
C ALA A 346 -18.59 0.73 -26.59
N TRP A 347 -18.06 -0.34 -27.20
CA TRP A 347 -17.56 -1.49 -26.45
C TRP A 347 -16.14 -1.25 -25.94
N LEU A 348 -15.92 -1.48 -24.66
CA LEU A 348 -14.62 -1.33 -24.01
C LEU A 348 -13.84 -2.67 -24.04
N GLN A 349 -13.38 -3.09 -25.22
CA GLN A 349 -12.66 -4.36 -25.38
C GLN A 349 -11.81 -4.44 -26.66
N GLY A 350 -10.78 -5.28 -26.62
CA GLY A 350 -10.02 -5.67 -27.81
C GLY A 350 -9.18 -4.53 -28.36
N ASN A 351 -8.94 -4.56 -29.67
CA ASN A 351 -8.20 -3.49 -30.35
C ASN A 351 -9.16 -2.36 -30.70
N MET A 352 -8.83 -1.14 -30.29
CA MET A 352 -9.64 0.04 -30.50
C MET A 352 -8.87 1.12 -31.25
N LEU A 353 -9.55 1.83 -32.15
CA LEU A 353 -9.13 3.13 -32.69
C LEU A 353 -10.08 4.19 -32.15
N ILE A 354 -9.52 5.24 -31.56
CA ILE A 354 -10.26 6.42 -31.12
C ILE A 354 -9.72 7.60 -31.92
N CYS A 355 -10.60 8.29 -32.62
CA CYS A 355 -10.25 9.35 -33.55
C CYS A 355 -11.17 10.55 -33.31
N ALA A 356 -10.59 11.74 -33.17
CA ALA A 356 -11.33 12.99 -33.22
C ALA A 356 -11.10 13.66 -34.58
N ASN A 357 -12.16 14.18 -35.18
CA ASN A 357 -12.14 14.78 -36.51
C ASN A 357 -13.16 15.91 -36.63
N LEU A 358 -13.08 16.70 -37.71
CA LEU A 358 -14.20 17.58 -38.10
C LEU A 358 -15.28 16.76 -38.81
N ASP A 359 -16.55 17.05 -38.54
CA ASP A 359 -17.70 16.38 -39.13
C ASP A 359 -17.94 16.89 -40.56
N VAL A 360 -17.22 16.29 -41.52
CA VAL A 360 -17.29 16.64 -42.94
C VAL A 360 -17.61 15.42 -43.81
N PRO A 361 -18.31 15.59 -44.94
CA PRO A 361 -18.64 14.48 -45.82
C PRO A 361 -17.43 13.61 -46.19
N GLY A 362 -17.60 12.29 -46.05
CA GLY A 362 -16.63 11.27 -46.46
C GLY A 362 -15.51 10.98 -45.45
N ILE A 363 -15.41 11.67 -44.31
CA ILE A 363 -14.32 11.44 -43.33
C ILE A 363 -14.30 10.00 -42.80
N ILE A 364 -15.45 9.46 -42.38
CA ILE A 364 -15.58 8.07 -41.90
C ILE A 364 -15.19 7.09 -43.02
N GLY A 365 -15.61 7.38 -44.26
CA GLY A 365 -15.28 6.56 -45.43
C GLY A 365 -13.77 6.52 -45.73
N ARG A 366 -13.06 7.64 -45.57
CA ARG A 366 -11.60 7.71 -45.73
C ARG A 366 -10.87 6.87 -44.68
N ILE A 367 -11.24 7.00 -43.41
CA ILE A 367 -10.66 6.19 -42.31
C ILE A 367 -10.93 4.69 -42.58
N GLY A 368 -12.16 4.34 -42.93
CA GLY A 368 -12.52 2.96 -43.26
C GLY A 368 -11.75 2.41 -44.48
N THR A 369 -11.49 3.24 -45.49
CA THR A 369 -10.72 2.86 -46.67
C THR A 369 -9.24 2.60 -46.31
N ILE A 370 -8.65 3.42 -45.44
CA ILE A 370 -7.28 3.21 -44.97
C ILE A 370 -7.16 1.87 -44.23
N LEU A 371 -8.08 1.59 -43.30
CA LEU A 371 -8.12 0.33 -42.56
C LEU A 371 -8.37 -0.86 -43.50
N GLY A 372 -9.33 -0.74 -44.41
CA GLY A 372 -9.67 -1.79 -45.38
C GLY A 372 -8.51 -2.12 -46.33
N ASN A 373 -7.78 -1.10 -46.81
CA ASN A 373 -6.59 -1.31 -47.65
C ASN A 373 -5.44 -1.99 -46.90
N ALA A 374 -5.39 -1.84 -45.58
CA ALA A 374 -4.46 -2.55 -44.70
C ALA A 374 -4.96 -3.96 -44.31
N GLY A 375 -6.13 -4.38 -44.78
CA GLY A 375 -6.74 -5.67 -44.43
C GLY A 375 -7.26 -5.73 -42.98
N ILE A 376 -7.52 -4.58 -42.36
CA ILE A 376 -8.01 -4.49 -40.97
C ILE A 376 -9.54 -4.35 -41.00
N ASN A 377 -10.24 -5.38 -40.50
CA ASN A 377 -11.70 -5.37 -40.42
C ASN A 377 -12.20 -4.54 -39.22
N ILE A 378 -13.30 -3.82 -39.41
CA ILE A 378 -14.00 -3.07 -38.37
C ILE A 378 -15.14 -3.93 -37.84
N ALA A 379 -14.99 -4.43 -36.61
CA ALA A 379 -16.01 -5.26 -35.97
C ALA A 379 -17.20 -4.41 -35.48
N ARG A 380 -16.91 -3.22 -34.95
CA ARG A 380 -17.91 -2.30 -34.39
C ARG A 380 -17.48 -0.86 -34.59
N MET A 381 -18.46 0.02 -34.71
CA MET A 381 -18.27 1.47 -34.82
C MET A 381 -19.29 2.19 -33.95
N SER A 382 -18.80 3.14 -33.17
CA SER A 382 -19.62 4.11 -32.44
C SER A 382 -19.10 5.51 -32.77
N TRP A 383 -19.99 6.47 -32.90
CA TRP A 383 -19.64 7.82 -33.29
C TRP A 383 -20.55 8.81 -32.58
N ALA A 384 -19.98 9.97 -32.25
CA ALA A 384 -20.66 11.07 -31.60
C ALA A 384 -20.19 12.39 -32.21
N ARG A 385 -21.05 13.41 -32.17
CA ARG A 385 -20.75 14.78 -32.58
C ARG A 385 -21.35 15.77 -31.60
N GLU A 386 -20.73 16.94 -31.48
CA GLU A 386 -21.30 18.05 -30.71
C GLU A 386 -22.50 18.65 -31.47
N GLU A 387 -22.26 19.18 -32.66
CA GLU A 387 -23.27 19.75 -33.56
C GLU A 387 -22.87 19.48 -35.03
N ASP A 388 -23.82 19.67 -35.97
CA ASP A 388 -23.58 19.45 -37.40
C ASP A 388 -22.47 20.38 -37.93
N GLY A 389 -21.45 19.80 -38.56
CA GLY A 389 -20.29 20.54 -39.10
C GLY A 389 -19.22 20.95 -38.10
N GLN A 390 -19.34 20.56 -36.82
CA GLN A 390 -18.33 20.82 -35.79
C GLN A 390 -17.38 19.62 -35.58
N LYS A 391 -16.97 19.36 -34.33
CA LYS A 391 -16.11 18.23 -33.98
C LYS A 391 -16.93 16.96 -33.79
N ALA A 392 -16.33 15.87 -34.19
CA ALA A 392 -16.83 14.52 -34.07
C ALA A 392 -15.75 13.63 -33.46
N MET A 393 -16.20 12.55 -32.82
CA MET A 393 -15.32 11.51 -32.32
C MET A 393 -15.86 10.14 -32.72
N THR A 394 -14.98 9.32 -33.27
CA THR A 394 -15.26 7.95 -33.72
C THR A 394 -14.46 6.97 -32.86
N MET A 395 -15.14 5.93 -32.38
CA MET A 395 -14.54 4.77 -31.73
C MET A 395 -14.80 3.53 -32.59
N LEU A 396 -13.74 2.84 -33.00
CA LEU A 396 -13.81 1.59 -33.74
C LEU A 396 -13.24 0.47 -32.92
N ASN A 397 -13.92 -0.68 -32.85
CA ASN A 397 -13.28 -1.93 -32.46
C ASN A 397 -12.86 -2.66 -33.75
N VAL A 398 -11.60 -3.03 -33.84
CA VAL A 398 -11.00 -3.69 -35.01
C VAL A 398 -10.50 -5.09 -34.65
N ASP A 399 -10.48 -6.00 -35.63
CA ASP A 399 -10.15 -7.40 -35.38
C ASP A 399 -8.66 -7.65 -35.15
N SER A 400 -7.79 -6.73 -35.61
CA SER A 400 -6.33 -6.85 -35.51
C SER A 400 -5.69 -5.56 -34.98
N PRO A 401 -4.51 -5.64 -34.33
CA PRO A 401 -3.76 -4.46 -33.91
C PRO A 401 -3.45 -3.54 -35.09
N ILE A 402 -3.57 -2.23 -34.89
CA ILE A 402 -3.31 -1.22 -35.93
C ILE A 402 -1.81 -0.90 -35.94
N PRO A 403 -1.07 -1.18 -37.03
CA PRO A 403 0.36 -0.85 -37.13
C PRO A 403 0.62 0.66 -37.09
N ASP A 404 1.82 1.06 -36.66
CA ASP A 404 2.21 2.48 -36.56
C ASP A 404 2.03 3.23 -37.88
N GLU A 405 2.49 2.64 -38.99
CA GLU A 405 2.37 3.24 -40.33
C GLU A 405 0.90 3.53 -40.72
N ILE A 406 -0.03 2.68 -40.29
CA ILE A 406 -1.46 2.86 -40.59
C ILE A 406 -2.05 3.94 -39.70
N LEU A 407 -1.68 3.98 -38.42
CA LEU A 407 -2.09 5.04 -37.50
C LEU A 407 -1.60 6.41 -37.97
N GLU A 408 -0.35 6.52 -38.42
CA GLU A 408 0.22 7.75 -38.97
C GLU A 408 -0.51 8.23 -40.23
N LYS A 409 -0.91 7.30 -41.13
CA LYS A 409 -1.75 7.63 -42.29
C LYS A 409 -3.09 8.21 -41.87
N ILE A 410 -3.73 7.64 -40.85
CA ILE A 410 -5.00 8.16 -40.32
C ILE A 410 -4.80 9.54 -39.69
N ILE A 411 -3.74 9.74 -38.91
CA ILE A 411 -3.44 11.06 -38.30
C ILE A 411 -3.18 12.12 -39.37
N SER A 412 -2.57 11.73 -40.49
CA SER A 412 -2.26 12.63 -41.61
C SER A 412 -3.46 12.96 -42.50
N GLU A 413 -4.60 12.28 -42.31
CA GLU A 413 -5.80 12.53 -43.11
C GLU A 413 -6.36 13.92 -42.87
N LYS A 414 -6.80 14.56 -43.95
CA LYS A 414 -7.37 15.90 -43.86
C LYS A 414 -8.64 15.85 -43.01
N HIS A 415 -8.68 16.75 -42.01
CA HIS A 415 -9.76 16.91 -41.02
C HIS A 415 -9.71 15.94 -39.83
N VAL A 416 -8.72 15.05 -39.74
CA VAL A 416 -8.42 14.35 -38.47
C VAL A 416 -7.67 15.31 -37.55
N LEU A 417 -8.13 15.42 -36.30
CA LEU A 417 -7.52 16.26 -35.28
C LEU A 417 -6.49 15.47 -34.47
N TRP A 418 -6.83 14.23 -34.11
CA TRP A 418 -5.92 13.27 -33.51
C TRP A 418 -6.52 11.86 -33.63
N ALA A 419 -5.66 10.84 -33.61
CA ALA A 419 -6.09 9.45 -33.50
C ALA A 419 -5.14 8.67 -32.59
N LYS A 420 -5.70 7.79 -31.75
CA LYS A 420 -4.96 6.89 -30.87
C LYS A 420 -5.51 5.47 -30.98
N ARG A 421 -4.61 4.50 -30.87
CA ARG A 421 -4.99 3.09 -30.70
C ARG A 421 -4.98 2.73 -29.22
N ALA A 422 -5.87 1.83 -28.81
CA ALA A 422 -5.84 1.23 -27.48
C ALA A 422 -6.05 -0.28 -27.55
N VAL A 423 -5.44 -1.02 -26.62
CA VAL A 423 -5.58 -2.48 -26.49
C VAL A 423 -6.06 -2.80 -25.07
N LEU A 424 -7.16 -3.56 -24.95
CA LEU A 424 -7.90 -3.77 -23.69
C LEU A 424 -8.38 -5.20 -23.43
#